data_AF-A0A7W6P5S2-F1
#
_entry.id   AF-A0A7W6P5S2-F1
#
_cell.length_a   1.000
_cell.length_b   1.000
_cell.length_c   1.000
_cell.angle_alpha   90.00
_cell.angle_beta   90.00
_cell.angle_gamma   90.00
#
_symmetry.space_group_name_H-M   'P 1'
#
loop_
_entity.id
_entity.type
_entity.pdbx_description
1 polymer ?
#
loop_
_entity_poly.entity_id
_entity_poly.type
_entity_poly.pdbx_seq_one_letter_code
_entity_poly.pdbx_strand_id
1 'polypeptide(L)'
;MDNSEMRKDIPGVEIFPGVSRQKEYYRKETAWHRDWKLAFPASFREIAFSDTANSNIHRADIFTPSGYTIEFQNSPITLAELNSREAFYPNLIWVLNGKKFKGFKILKHLPDVDDPRLEGYEFCHSDHLSMVRKTEIIQEIPNPKILNFYHPELKGVKLTSNLYSFCWKQPHSVWYSATAKIIIDLGGHFLYELKQRKQLNGNYPYLKMISRKTFIDWHTPPEI
;
A
#
# COMPACT_ATOMS: atom_id res chain seq x y z
N MET A 1 -22.48 19.18 -19.20
CA MET A 1 -23.18 18.19 -18.35
C MET A 1 -22.20 17.79 -17.27
N ASP A 2 -22.73 17.76 -16.07
CA ASP A 2 -22.08 17.88 -14.76
C ASP A 2 -21.06 16.78 -14.46
N ASN A 3 -19.93 17.14 -13.85
CA ASN A 3 -18.91 16.23 -13.36
C ASN A 3 -18.49 16.70 -11.95
N SER A 4 -19.43 16.58 -11.02
CA SER A 4 -19.24 16.85 -9.60
C SER A 4 -18.64 15.62 -8.91
N GLU A 5 -17.31 15.51 -8.93
CA GLU A 5 -16.61 14.64 -7.98
C GLU A 5 -16.76 15.24 -6.57
N MET A 6 -17.66 14.67 -5.77
CA MET A 6 -17.81 15.01 -4.37
C MET A 6 -16.52 14.70 -3.62
N ARG A 7 -15.76 15.75 -3.28
CA ARG A 7 -14.75 15.69 -2.23
C ARG A 7 -15.48 15.46 -0.91
N LYS A 8 -15.18 14.35 -0.24
CA LYS A 8 -15.64 14.12 1.14
C LYS A 8 -14.74 14.95 2.05
N ASP A 9 -15.28 16.05 2.56
CA ASP A 9 -14.60 16.93 3.50
C ASP A 9 -14.36 16.21 4.84
N ILE A 10 -13.19 16.42 5.43
CA ILE A 10 -12.84 15.93 6.78
C ILE A 10 -13.51 16.86 7.80
N PRO A 11 -14.14 16.35 8.89
CA PRO A 11 -14.71 17.20 9.93
C PRO A 11 -13.65 18.12 10.58
N GLY A 12 -14.11 19.28 11.07
CA GLY A 12 -13.31 20.47 11.41
C GLY A 12 -11.96 20.27 12.10
N VAL A 13 -10.97 21.04 11.64
CA VAL A 13 -9.61 21.09 12.19
C VAL A 13 -9.59 22.06 13.37
N GLU A 14 -9.53 21.56 14.60
CA GLU A 14 -9.13 22.37 15.76
C GLU A 14 -7.71 21.99 16.20
N ILE A 15 -6.77 22.91 16.02
CA ILE A 15 -5.35 22.73 16.38
C ILE A 15 -5.16 23.13 17.85
N PHE A 16 -4.93 22.15 18.73
CA PHE A 16 -4.61 22.40 20.14
C PHE A 16 -3.11 22.23 20.42
N PRO A 17 -2.43 23.20 21.07
CA PRO A 17 -1.07 23.00 21.54
C PRO A 17 -1.05 22.08 22.78
N GLY A 18 -0.43 20.90 22.65
CA GLY A 18 -0.39 19.89 23.70
C GLY A 18 0.66 20.15 24.78
N VAL A 19 0.25 20.17 26.06
CA VAL A 19 1.14 20.20 27.22
C VAL A 19 1.34 18.79 27.81
N SER A 20 2.61 18.44 28.10
CA SER A 20 3.09 17.41 29.04
C SER A 20 2.89 15.89 28.77
N ARG A 21 2.36 15.41 27.64
CA ARG A 21 2.28 13.95 27.32
C ARG A 21 3.36 13.39 26.37
N GLN A 22 4.16 14.25 25.75
CA GLN A 22 5.13 13.83 24.72
C GLN A 22 6.25 12.92 25.25
N LYS A 23 6.85 13.23 26.41
CA LYS A 23 8.02 12.50 26.95
C LYS A 23 7.76 11.00 27.21
N GLU A 24 6.52 10.61 27.47
CA GLU A 24 6.17 9.24 27.85
C GLU A 24 5.80 8.36 26.65
N TYR A 25 5.21 8.95 25.60
CA TYR A 25 4.90 8.28 24.33
C TYR A 25 6.18 7.86 23.58
N TYR A 26 7.21 8.71 23.57
CA TYR A 26 8.51 8.41 22.92
C TYR A 26 9.24 7.18 23.48
N ARG A 27 8.92 6.73 24.71
CA ARG A 27 9.57 5.55 25.31
C ARG A 27 9.06 4.22 24.77
N LYS A 28 7.90 4.19 24.11
CA LYS A 28 7.29 2.96 23.56
C LYS A 28 7.39 2.86 22.03
N GLU A 29 7.70 3.96 21.36
CA GLU A 29 7.84 4.03 19.91
C GLU A 29 9.19 3.44 19.45
N THR A 30 9.18 2.62 18.39
CA THR A 30 10.42 2.08 17.83
C THR A 30 11.20 3.13 17.03
N ALA A 31 12.53 3.00 16.97
CA ALA A 31 13.37 3.87 16.15
C ALA A 31 12.89 3.96 14.70
N TRP A 32 12.49 2.83 14.09
CA TRP A 32 11.93 2.79 12.74
C TRP A 32 10.73 3.74 12.56
N HIS A 33 9.78 3.72 13.50
CA HIS A 33 8.58 4.54 13.46
C HIS A 33 8.91 6.02 13.63
N ARG A 34 9.77 6.32 14.61
CA ARG A 34 10.25 7.67 14.86
C ARG A 34 10.98 8.26 13.66
N ASP A 35 11.90 7.51 13.06
CA ASP A 35 12.69 7.94 11.91
C ASP A 35 11.80 8.19 10.67
N TRP A 36 10.71 7.45 10.55
CA TRP A 36 9.69 7.69 9.54
C TRP A 36 8.96 9.02 9.76
N LYS A 37 8.51 9.32 10.99
CA LYS A 37 7.90 10.63 11.32
C LYS A 37 8.87 11.79 11.09
N LEU A 38 10.12 11.63 11.53
CA LEU A 38 11.16 12.65 11.41
C LEU A 38 11.52 13.01 9.96
N ALA A 39 11.18 12.14 9.01
CA ALA A 39 11.42 12.39 7.59
C ALA A 39 10.46 13.42 6.96
N PHE A 40 9.38 13.80 7.64
CA PHE A 40 8.41 14.81 7.19
C PHE A 40 8.56 16.11 8.00
N PRO A 41 8.10 17.28 7.51
CA PRO A 41 8.10 18.53 8.29
C PRO A 41 7.41 18.41 9.64
N ALA A 42 7.87 19.16 10.66
CA ALA A 42 7.28 19.11 12.00
C ALA A 42 5.80 19.54 12.02
N SER A 43 5.42 20.44 11.11
CA SER A 43 4.05 20.90 10.87
C SER A 43 3.08 19.79 10.48
N PHE A 44 3.58 18.64 10.00
CA PHE A 44 2.74 17.54 9.51
C PHE A 44 2.60 16.39 10.53
N ARG A 45 3.44 16.36 11.57
CA ARG A 45 3.58 15.20 12.45
C ARG A 45 2.55 15.23 13.58
N GLU A 46 1.99 14.08 13.90
CA GLU A 46 1.19 13.86 15.12
C GLU A 46 -0.04 14.77 15.25
N ILE A 47 -0.67 15.11 14.12
CA ILE A 47 -1.84 15.99 14.07
C ILE A 47 -3.06 15.25 14.63
N ALA A 48 -3.74 15.89 15.58
CA ALA A 48 -4.95 15.34 16.21
C ALA A 48 -6.21 15.87 15.52
N PHE A 49 -7.20 14.99 15.36
CA PHE A 49 -8.51 15.29 14.82
C PHE A 49 -9.57 14.79 15.79
N SER A 50 -10.58 15.64 16.03
CA SER A 50 -11.72 15.30 16.86
C SER A 50 -12.82 14.70 15.99
N ASP A 51 -13.18 13.45 16.25
CA ASP A 51 -14.38 12.83 15.71
C ASP A 51 -15.58 13.31 16.54
N THR A 52 -16.22 14.38 16.09
CA THR A 52 -17.39 14.97 16.74
C THR A 52 -18.59 14.01 16.79
N ALA A 53 -18.64 12.99 15.93
CA ALA A 53 -19.73 12.02 15.91
C ALA A 53 -19.57 10.94 17.00
N ASN A 54 -18.33 10.55 17.30
CA ASN A 54 -18.04 9.44 18.24
C ASN A 54 -17.32 9.88 19.53
N SER A 55 -17.08 11.18 19.72
CA SER A 55 -16.27 11.72 20.83
C SER A 55 -14.87 11.11 20.95
N ASN A 56 -14.32 10.63 19.83
CA ASN A 56 -13.00 10.02 19.76
C ASN A 56 -11.97 11.02 19.22
N ILE A 57 -10.74 10.95 19.71
CA ILE A 57 -9.63 11.73 19.18
C ILE A 57 -8.74 10.79 18.38
N HIS A 58 -8.66 11.02 17.08
CA HIS A 58 -7.70 10.35 16.21
C HIS A 58 -6.43 11.19 16.13
N ARG A 59 -5.27 10.54 16.09
CA ARG A 59 -3.98 11.20 15.87
C ARG A 59 -3.30 10.58 14.68
N ALA A 60 -3.09 11.38 13.64
CA ALA A 60 -2.35 11.01 12.45
C ALA A 60 -0.86 10.99 12.74
N ASP A 61 -0.13 9.95 12.35
CA ASP A 61 1.34 10.00 12.43
C ASP A 61 1.89 11.13 11.55
N ILE A 62 1.42 11.21 10.30
CA ILE A 62 1.64 12.32 9.38
C ILE A 62 0.30 12.72 8.75
N PHE A 63 0.03 14.02 8.72
CA PHE A 63 -1.03 14.62 7.94
C PHE A 63 -0.46 15.72 7.04
N THR A 64 -0.67 15.59 5.74
CA THR A 64 -0.09 16.48 4.73
C THR A 64 -1.08 17.58 4.32
N PRO A 65 -0.62 18.77 3.89
CA PRO A 65 -1.48 19.83 3.36
C PRO A 65 -2.34 19.39 2.16
N SER A 66 -1.86 18.39 1.40
CA SER A 66 -2.59 17.77 0.29
C SER A 66 -3.73 16.83 0.75
N GLY A 67 -3.98 16.72 2.07
CA GLY A 67 -5.07 15.93 2.64
C GLY A 67 -4.77 14.43 2.76
N TYR A 68 -3.52 13.99 2.57
CA TYR A 68 -3.12 12.60 2.87
C TYR A 68 -2.84 12.40 4.34
N THR A 69 -3.30 11.28 4.87
CA THR A 69 -2.88 10.73 6.17
C THR A 69 -1.93 9.57 5.93
N ILE A 70 -0.78 9.54 6.60
CA ILE A 70 0.17 8.42 6.53
C ILE A 70 0.34 7.87 7.93
N GLU A 71 0.12 6.57 8.08
CA GLU A 71 0.25 5.84 9.34
C GLU A 71 1.36 4.81 9.24
N PHE A 72 2.29 4.82 10.20
CA PHE A 72 3.39 3.87 10.25
C PHE A 72 3.03 2.72 11.18
N GLN A 73 3.09 1.49 10.67
CA GLN A 73 2.71 0.33 11.47
C GLN A 73 3.86 -0.67 11.61
N ASN A 74 4.34 -0.78 12.86
CA ASN A 74 5.46 -1.65 13.23
C ASN A 74 5.04 -2.97 13.93
N SER A 75 3.83 -2.99 14.49
CA SER A 75 3.27 -4.11 15.26
C SER A 75 1.93 -4.56 14.66
N PRO A 76 1.39 -5.73 15.00
CA PRO A 76 0.04 -6.12 14.59
C PRO A 76 -0.99 -5.09 15.07
N ILE A 77 -2.03 -4.85 14.26
CA ILE A 77 -3.22 -4.09 14.64
C ILE A 77 -4.44 -5.00 14.57
N THR A 78 -5.48 -4.64 15.30
CA THR A 78 -6.78 -5.33 15.21
C THR A 78 -7.54 -4.91 13.96
N LEU A 79 -8.47 -5.75 13.50
CA LEU A 79 -9.36 -5.41 12.39
C LEU A 79 -10.24 -4.19 12.72
N ALA A 80 -10.65 -4.05 13.98
CA ALA A 80 -11.43 -2.91 14.44
C ALA A 80 -10.65 -1.58 14.32
N GLU A 81 -9.38 -1.57 14.71
CA GLU A 81 -8.51 -0.39 14.56
C GLU A 81 -8.27 -0.04 13.09
N LEU A 82 -8.02 -1.05 12.24
CA LEU A 82 -7.87 -0.84 10.80
C LEU A 82 -9.12 -0.19 10.21
N ASN A 83 -10.30 -0.77 10.46
CA ASN A 83 -11.57 -0.27 9.94
C ASN A 83 -11.89 1.13 10.48
N SER A 84 -11.66 1.38 11.76
CA SER A 84 -11.88 2.68 12.38
C SER A 84 -11.02 3.76 11.72
N ARG A 85 -9.74 3.47 11.45
CA ARG A 85 -8.83 4.43 10.82
C ARG A 85 -9.15 4.65 9.34
N GLU A 86 -9.43 3.59 8.58
CA GLU A 86 -9.79 3.72 7.16
C GLU A 86 -11.15 4.42 6.96
N ALA A 87 -12.10 4.24 7.88
CA ALA A 87 -13.37 4.96 7.84
C ALA A 87 -13.21 6.44 8.16
N PHE A 88 -12.28 6.79 9.05
CA PHE A 88 -12.03 8.16 9.48
C PHE A 88 -11.19 8.96 8.47
N TYR A 89 -10.15 8.36 7.90
CA TYR A 89 -9.21 9.04 7.00
C TYR A 89 -9.45 8.65 5.53
N PRO A 90 -10.04 9.55 4.69
CA PRO A 90 -10.40 9.20 3.31
C PRO A 90 -9.19 8.94 2.39
N ASN A 91 -8.04 9.59 2.66
CA ASN A 91 -6.80 9.45 1.89
C ASN A 91 -5.70 8.80 2.73
N LEU A 92 -6.01 7.67 3.36
CA LEU A 92 -5.07 6.95 4.21
C LEU A 92 -4.03 6.16 3.39
N ILE A 93 -2.78 6.22 3.84
CA ILE A 93 -1.69 5.37 3.38
C ILE A 93 -1.08 4.66 4.58
N TRP A 94 -1.08 3.33 4.54
CA TRP A 94 -0.36 2.51 5.49
C TRP A 94 1.08 2.31 5.03
N VAL A 95 2.04 2.60 5.90
CA VAL A 95 3.45 2.24 5.71
C VAL A 95 3.81 1.18 6.73
N LEU A 96 4.06 -0.04 6.28
CA LEU A 96 4.27 -1.21 7.12
C LEU A 96 5.76 -1.50 7.30
N ASN A 97 6.17 -1.83 8.53
CA ASN A 97 7.52 -2.34 8.78
C ASN A 97 7.65 -3.79 8.29
N GLY A 98 7.97 -3.95 7.01
CA GLY A 98 8.10 -5.23 6.34
C GLY A 98 9.34 -6.03 6.73
N LYS A 99 10.33 -5.44 7.41
CA LYS A 99 11.51 -6.18 7.93
C LYS A 99 11.14 -7.35 8.84
N LYS A 100 9.96 -7.29 9.47
CA LYS A 100 9.45 -8.33 10.36
C LYS A 100 8.61 -9.39 9.66
N PHE A 101 8.31 -9.24 8.37
CA PHE A 101 7.43 -10.15 7.65
C PHE A 101 8.12 -11.49 7.39
N LYS A 102 7.60 -12.54 8.04
CA LYS A 102 8.09 -13.90 7.84
C LYS A 102 7.63 -14.43 6.48
N GLY A 103 8.58 -14.96 5.72
CA GLY A 103 8.31 -15.55 4.42
C GLY A 103 7.85 -14.56 3.35
N PHE A 104 8.13 -13.26 3.52
CA PHE A 104 7.97 -12.26 2.47
C PHE A 104 9.21 -12.24 1.58
N LYS A 105 9.03 -12.46 0.28
CA LYS A 105 10.13 -12.46 -0.70
C LYS A 105 9.69 -11.73 -1.97
N ILE A 106 10.49 -10.78 -2.40
CA ILE A 106 10.39 -10.22 -3.75
C ILE A 106 10.95 -11.28 -4.71
N LEU A 107 10.22 -11.54 -5.79
CA LEU A 107 10.53 -12.63 -6.72
C LEU A 107 11.02 -12.10 -8.07
N LYS A 108 10.16 -12.02 -9.09
CA LYS A 108 10.56 -11.74 -10.47
C LYS A 108 10.07 -10.37 -10.89
N HIS A 109 10.82 -9.71 -11.76
CA HIS A 109 10.33 -8.54 -12.48
C HIS A 109 9.08 -8.91 -13.29
N LEU A 110 8.08 -8.04 -13.27
CA LEU A 110 6.85 -8.19 -14.03
C LEU A 110 6.90 -7.30 -15.28
N PRO A 111 6.21 -7.70 -16.36
CA PRO A 111 5.88 -6.76 -17.43
C PRO A 111 4.95 -5.66 -16.90
N ASP A 112 4.65 -4.68 -17.75
CA ASP A 112 3.48 -3.84 -17.48
C ASP A 112 2.25 -4.77 -17.39
N VAL A 113 1.57 -4.73 -16.25
CA VAL A 113 0.46 -5.65 -15.95
C VAL A 113 -0.76 -5.37 -16.82
N ASP A 114 -0.82 -4.17 -17.40
CA ASP A 114 -1.87 -3.71 -18.32
C ASP A 114 -1.36 -3.62 -19.78
N ASP A 115 -0.22 -4.25 -20.09
CA ASP A 115 0.29 -4.34 -21.47
C ASP A 115 -0.77 -4.96 -22.39
N PRO A 116 -1.15 -4.33 -23.52
CA PRO A 116 -2.19 -4.85 -24.42
C PRO A 116 -1.94 -6.28 -24.91
N ARG A 117 -0.67 -6.71 -25.00
CA ARG A 117 -0.31 -8.07 -25.41
C ARG A 117 -0.70 -9.13 -24.36
N LEU A 118 -0.98 -8.70 -23.14
CA LEU A 118 -1.42 -9.55 -22.03
C LEU A 118 -2.95 -9.62 -21.87
N GLU A 119 -3.73 -8.93 -22.71
CA GLU A 119 -5.19 -8.89 -22.59
C GLU A 119 -5.85 -10.29 -22.64
N GLY A 120 -5.27 -11.18 -23.44
CA GLY A 120 -5.69 -12.57 -23.59
C GLY A 120 -5.15 -13.53 -22.53
N TYR A 121 -4.45 -13.06 -21.50
CA TYR A 121 -3.75 -13.90 -20.52
C TYR A 121 -3.98 -13.44 -19.08
N GLU A 122 -3.94 -14.42 -18.16
CA GLU A 122 -4.05 -14.20 -16.72
C GLU A 122 -2.83 -14.76 -15.99
N PHE A 123 -2.34 -14.05 -14.99
CA PHE A 123 -1.18 -14.50 -14.21
C PHE A 123 -1.55 -15.69 -13.33
N CYS A 124 -0.63 -16.66 -13.24
CA CYS A 124 -0.75 -17.78 -12.30
C CYS A 124 -0.40 -17.36 -10.87
N HIS A 125 -1.14 -17.84 -9.87
CA HIS A 125 -0.79 -17.69 -8.45
C HIS A 125 0.27 -18.71 -8.03
N SER A 126 1.51 -18.49 -8.49
CA SER A 126 2.68 -19.31 -8.10
C SER A 126 3.93 -18.44 -7.92
N ASP A 127 4.97 -19.01 -7.31
CA ASP A 127 6.28 -18.35 -7.18
C ASP A 127 7.00 -18.21 -8.55
N HIS A 128 6.53 -18.92 -9.58
CA HIS A 128 7.03 -18.80 -10.94
C HIS A 128 6.26 -17.73 -11.70
N LEU A 129 6.99 -16.91 -12.47
CA LEU A 129 6.37 -15.97 -13.37
C LEU A 129 5.82 -16.70 -14.59
N SER A 130 4.52 -16.97 -14.56
CA SER A 130 3.79 -17.67 -15.60
C SER A 130 2.37 -17.16 -15.74
N MET A 131 1.76 -17.49 -16.88
CA MET A 131 0.40 -17.10 -17.25
C MET A 131 -0.36 -18.29 -17.83
N VAL A 132 -1.67 -18.16 -17.89
CA VAL A 132 -2.57 -19.05 -18.64
C VAL A 132 -3.41 -18.21 -19.59
N ARG A 133 -3.94 -18.83 -20.65
CA ARG A 133 -4.83 -18.14 -21.57
C ARG A 133 -6.17 -17.88 -20.91
N LYS A 134 -6.70 -16.68 -21.09
CA LYS A 134 -8.01 -16.27 -20.58
C LYS A 134 -9.13 -17.14 -21.14
N THR A 135 -9.02 -17.56 -22.41
CA THR A 135 -9.97 -18.46 -23.06
C THR A 135 -10.06 -19.82 -22.37
N GLU A 136 -8.95 -20.37 -21.89
CA GLU A 136 -8.92 -21.67 -21.21
C GLU A 136 -9.58 -21.58 -19.83
N ILE A 137 -9.49 -20.43 -19.15
CA ILE A 137 -10.22 -20.16 -17.90
C ILE A 137 -11.72 -20.06 -18.20
N ILE A 138 -12.13 -19.31 -19.22
CA ILE A 138 -13.54 -19.13 -19.60
C ILE A 138 -14.19 -20.46 -19.99
N GLN A 139 -13.44 -21.34 -20.66
CA GLN A 139 -13.89 -22.67 -21.05
C GLN A 139 -13.82 -23.70 -19.91
N GLU A 140 -13.39 -23.30 -18.71
CA GLU A 140 -13.23 -24.16 -17.54
C GLU A 140 -12.36 -25.40 -17.82
N ILE A 141 -11.31 -25.24 -18.65
CA ILE A 141 -10.44 -26.36 -19.02
C ILE A 141 -9.74 -26.89 -17.76
N PRO A 142 -9.82 -28.20 -17.47
CA PRO A 142 -9.06 -28.79 -16.38
C PRO A 142 -7.57 -28.73 -16.70
N ASN A 143 -6.79 -28.11 -15.80
CA ASN A 143 -5.34 -27.89 -15.93
C ASN A 143 -4.94 -27.07 -17.19
N PRO A 144 -5.25 -25.77 -17.23
CA PRO A 144 -4.88 -24.91 -18.34
C PRO A 144 -3.36 -24.89 -18.57
N LYS A 145 -2.94 -24.68 -19.82
CA LYS A 145 -1.53 -24.72 -20.22
C LYS A 145 -0.78 -23.53 -19.61
N ILE A 146 0.17 -23.83 -18.74
CA ILE A 146 1.04 -22.82 -18.13
C ILE A 146 2.09 -22.33 -19.14
N LEU A 147 2.15 -21.01 -19.33
CA LEU A 147 3.06 -20.32 -20.24
C LEU A 147 4.03 -19.47 -19.43
N ASN A 148 5.34 -19.63 -19.67
CA ASN A 148 6.35 -18.72 -19.15
C ASN A 148 6.69 -17.64 -20.19
N PHE A 149 7.44 -16.62 -19.78
CA PHE A 149 7.84 -15.50 -20.66
C PHE A 149 8.91 -15.85 -21.71
N TYR A 150 9.32 -17.12 -21.81
CA TYR A 150 10.13 -17.62 -22.94
C TYR A 150 9.27 -18.28 -24.03
N HIS A 151 7.99 -18.54 -23.75
CA HIS A 151 7.05 -19.12 -24.72
C HIS A 151 6.87 -18.18 -25.93
N PRO A 152 6.74 -18.68 -27.18
CA PRO A 152 6.60 -17.84 -28.37
C PRO A 152 5.52 -16.77 -28.28
N GLU A 153 4.42 -17.06 -27.59
CA GLU A 153 3.31 -16.13 -27.33
C GLU A 153 3.66 -14.96 -26.40
N LEU A 154 4.58 -15.15 -25.45
CA LEU A 154 4.89 -14.16 -24.41
C LEU A 154 6.30 -13.57 -24.55
N LYS A 155 7.18 -14.16 -25.37
CA LYS A 155 8.59 -13.77 -25.54
C LYS A 155 8.79 -12.30 -25.95
N GLY A 156 7.80 -11.69 -26.61
CA GLY A 156 7.86 -10.28 -27.01
C GLY A 156 7.56 -9.28 -25.88
N VAL A 157 7.00 -9.74 -24.77
CA VAL A 157 6.58 -8.87 -23.65
C VAL A 157 7.80 -8.53 -22.79
N LYS A 158 8.08 -7.24 -22.65
CA LYS A 158 9.25 -6.77 -21.89
C LYS A 158 8.91 -6.66 -20.41
N LEU A 159 9.84 -7.10 -19.57
CA LEU A 159 9.76 -6.90 -18.12
C LEU A 159 10.14 -5.47 -17.75
N THR A 160 9.46 -4.91 -16.77
CA THR A 160 9.73 -3.59 -16.19
C THR A 160 10.80 -3.68 -15.11
N SER A 161 11.43 -2.56 -14.77
CA SER A 161 12.40 -2.50 -13.67
C SER A 161 11.77 -2.22 -12.31
N ASN A 162 10.47 -1.91 -12.25
CA ASN A 162 9.80 -1.41 -11.04
C ASN A 162 8.57 -2.21 -10.62
N LEU A 163 8.10 -3.18 -11.41
CA LEU A 163 7.03 -4.08 -10.99
C LEU A 163 7.58 -5.46 -10.68
N TYR A 164 7.10 -6.07 -9.60
CA TYR A 164 7.60 -7.36 -9.12
C TYR A 164 6.49 -8.28 -8.65
N SER A 165 6.61 -9.57 -8.96
CA SER A 165 5.90 -10.61 -8.23
C SER A 165 6.53 -10.80 -6.87
N PHE A 166 5.76 -11.34 -5.93
CA PHE A 166 6.24 -11.61 -4.59
C PHE A 166 5.54 -12.84 -4.01
N CYS A 167 6.12 -13.38 -2.95
CA CYS A 167 5.51 -14.41 -2.13
C CYS A 167 5.42 -13.89 -0.69
N TRP A 168 4.30 -14.16 -0.03
CA TRP A 168 4.13 -13.88 1.39
C TRP A 168 3.45 -15.07 2.07
N LYS A 169 4.23 -15.94 2.71
CA LYS A 169 3.74 -17.21 3.28
C LYS A 169 3.02 -17.07 4.62
N GLN A 170 3.34 -16.04 5.40
CA GLN A 170 2.72 -15.77 6.70
C GLN A 170 2.21 -14.31 6.76
N PRO A 171 1.24 -13.99 5.91
CA PRO A 171 0.60 -12.68 5.90
C PRO A 171 -0.23 -12.51 7.17
N HIS A 172 -0.12 -11.35 7.80
CA HIS A 172 -1.04 -11.00 8.87
C HIS A 172 -2.41 -10.74 8.24
N SER A 173 -3.41 -11.55 8.60
CA SER A 173 -4.70 -11.61 7.92
C SER A 173 -5.43 -10.26 7.86
N VAL A 174 -5.24 -9.41 8.86
CA VAL A 174 -5.85 -8.07 8.95
C VAL A 174 -5.53 -7.21 7.72
N TRP A 175 -4.33 -7.31 7.15
CA TRP A 175 -3.95 -6.51 5.98
C TRP A 175 -4.66 -6.94 4.69
N TYR A 176 -5.30 -8.11 4.65
CA TYR A 176 -6.17 -8.48 3.53
C TYR A 176 -7.51 -7.75 3.54
N SER A 177 -7.91 -7.19 4.69
CA SER A 177 -9.11 -6.37 4.82
C SER A 177 -8.85 -4.89 4.54
N ALA A 178 -7.59 -4.49 4.38
CA ALA A 178 -7.23 -3.11 4.07
C ALA A 178 -7.76 -2.70 2.70
N THR A 179 -8.41 -1.54 2.65
CA THR A 179 -8.83 -0.89 1.41
C THR A 179 -7.94 0.30 1.06
N ALA A 180 -7.27 0.86 2.06
CA ALA A 180 -6.30 1.93 1.88
C ALA A 180 -5.01 1.44 1.21
N LYS A 181 -4.24 2.38 0.66
CA LYS A 181 -2.95 2.08 0.02
C LYS A 181 -1.98 1.49 1.04
N ILE A 182 -1.35 0.38 0.70
CA ILE A 182 -0.29 -0.25 1.51
C ILE A 182 1.07 -0.06 0.85
N ILE A 183 2.00 0.50 1.61
CA ILE A 183 3.41 0.61 1.31
C ILE A 183 4.18 -0.28 2.28
N ILE A 184 5.08 -1.11 1.78
CA ILE A 184 5.90 -2.02 2.58
C ILE A 184 7.33 -1.50 2.57
N ASP A 185 7.86 -1.22 3.76
CA ASP A 185 9.27 -0.87 3.97
C ASP A 185 10.06 -2.13 4.41
N LEU A 186 10.82 -2.70 3.48
CA LEU A 186 11.73 -3.82 3.76
C LEU A 186 13.11 -3.33 4.24
N GLY A 187 13.29 -2.02 4.41
CA GLY A 187 14.55 -1.34 4.64
C GLY A 187 15.24 -0.87 3.37
N GLY A 188 16.31 -0.08 3.56
CA GLY A 188 17.11 0.46 2.47
C GLY A 188 16.48 1.67 1.81
N HIS A 189 16.67 1.80 0.49
CA HIS A 189 16.29 2.98 -0.29
C HIS A 189 14.92 2.86 -0.98
N PHE A 190 14.35 1.66 -1.06
CA PHE A 190 13.13 1.39 -1.84
C PHE A 190 11.99 0.94 -0.94
N LEU A 191 10.80 1.34 -1.33
CA LEU A 191 9.51 0.95 -0.77
C LEU A 191 8.74 0.18 -1.83
N TYR A 192 7.78 -0.63 -1.39
CA TYR A 192 6.99 -1.47 -2.26
C TYR A 192 5.51 -1.22 -2.02
N GLU A 193 4.84 -0.56 -2.97
CA GLU A 193 3.40 -0.41 -2.98
C GLU A 193 2.76 -1.76 -3.35
N LEU A 194 1.90 -2.28 -2.49
CA LEU A 194 1.12 -3.47 -2.78
C LEU A 194 -0.06 -3.09 -3.68
N LYS A 195 -0.07 -3.64 -4.90
CA LYS A 195 -1.10 -3.43 -5.90
C LYS A 195 -1.77 -4.74 -6.28
N GLN A 196 -2.90 -4.64 -6.96
CA GLN A 196 -3.62 -5.80 -7.49
C GLN A 196 -4.03 -5.55 -8.94
N ARG A 197 -3.89 -6.57 -9.78
CA ARG A 197 -4.49 -6.63 -11.12
C ARG A 197 -5.75 -7.47 -11.05
N LYS A 198 -6.88 -6.94 -11.53
CA LYS A 198 -8.13 -7.71 -11.65
C LYS A 198 -7.98 -8.70 -12.80
N GLN A 199 -8.34 -9.96 -12.57
CA GLN A 199 -8.25 -11.04 -13.54
C GLN A 199 -9.24 -12.17 -13.21
N LEU A 200 -9.56 -13.03 -14.19
CA LEU A 200 -10.63 -14.04 -14.05
C LEU A 200 -10.33 -15.15 -13.03
N ASN A 201 -9.07 -15.54 -12.86
CA ASN A 201 -8.65 -16.58 -11.92
C ASN A 201 -8.34 -16.04 -10.51
N GLY A 202 -8.92 -14.89 -10.15
CA GLY A 202 -8.69 -14.21 -8.88
C GLY A 202 -7.58 -13.16 -8.97
N ASN A 203 -7.75 -12.02 -8.31
CA ASN A 203 -6.84 -10.88 -8.40
C ASN A 203 -5.37 -11.29 -8.23
N TYR A 204 -4.50 -10.72 -9.06
CA TYR A 204 -3.05 -10.94 -8.96
C TYR A 204 -2.41 -9.83 -8.12
N PRO A 205 -1.93 -10.12 -6.91
CA PRO A 205 -1.20 -9.14 -6.13
C PRO A 205 0.22 -8.99 -6.69
N TYR A 206 0.71 -7.75 -6.76
CA TYR A 206 2.07 -7.45 -7.19
C TYR A 206 2.61 -6.23 -6.44
N LEU A 207 3.93 -6.01 -6.53
CA LEU A 207 4.60 -4.89 -5.90
C LEU A 207 5.01 -3.86 -6.96
N LYS A 208 4.76 -2.59 -6.69
CA LYS A 208 5.35 -1.46 -7.42
C LYS A 208 6.42 -0.82 -6.55
N MET A 209 7.66 -0.86 -7.03
CA MET A 209 8.81 -0.27 -6.36
C MET A 209 8.80 1.26 -6.52
N ILE A 210 9.04 1.98 -5.42
CA ILE A 210 9.13 3.43 -5.36
C ILE A 210 10.33 3.78 -4.45
N SER A 211 11.13 4.79 -4.78
CA SER A 211 12.21 5.20 -3.89
C SER A 211 11.63 5.89 -2.64
N ARG A 212 12.25 5.68 -1.47
CA ARG A 212 11.84 6.34 -0.22
C ARG A 212 11.86 7.86 -0.35
N LYS A 213 12.86 8.40 -1.04
CA LYS A 213 12.96 9.84 -1.33
C LYS A 213 11.75 10.32 -2.12
N THR A 214 11.45 9.66 -3.24
CA THR A 214 10.31 10.01 -4.10
C THR A 214 8.98 9.96 -3.35
N PHE A 215 8.77 8.94 -2.50
CA PHE A 215 7.57 8.84 -1.68
C PHE A 215 7.43 10.03 -0.72
N ILE A 216 8.50 10.40 -0.01
CA ILE A 216 8.49 11.56 0.90
C ILE A 216 8.25 12.86 0.11
N ASP A 217 8.95 13.05 -1.01
CA ASP A 217 8.83 14.25 -1.86
C ASP A 217 7.38 14.43 -2.35
N TRP A 218 6.72 13.36 -2.81
CA TRP A 218 5.31 13.41 -3.26
C TRP A 218 4.33 13.81 -2.15
N HIS A 219 4.67 13.52 -0.90
CA HIS A 219 3.85 13.79 0.26
C HIS A 219 4.35 14.99 1.07
N THR A 220 5.33 15.73 0.54
CA THR A 220 5.87 16.97 1.13
C THR A 220 5.83 18.08 0.09
N PRO A 221 4.63 18.56 -0.30
CA PRO A 221 4.53 19.73 -1.17
C PRO A 221 5.22 20.94 -0.50
N PRO A 222 5.75 21.90 -1.27
CA PRO A 222 6.29 23.14 -0.72
C PRO A 222 5.25 23.82 0.16
N GLU A 223 5.66 24.26 1.36
CA GLU A 223 4.82 25.12 2.20
C GLU A 223 4.64 26.46 1.46
N ILE A 224 3.38 26.84 1.20
CA ILE A 224 3.00 28.12 0.54
C ILE A 224 3.06 29.25 1.56
#